data_AF-A0A510KY22-F1
#
_entry.id   AF-A0A510KY22-F1
#
_cell.length_a   1.000
_cell.length_b   1.000
_cell.length_c   1.000
_cell.angle_alpha   90.00
_cell.angle_beta   90.00
_cell.angle_gamma   90.00
#
_symmetry.space_group_name_H-M   'P 1'
#
loop_
_entity.id
_entity.type
_entity.pdbx_description
1 polymer ?
#
loop_
_entity_poly.entity_id
_entity_poly.type
_entity_poly.pdbx_seq_one_letter_code
_entity_poly.pdbx_strand_id
1 'polypeptide(L)'
;MKCFYHHDRDAHAVCKNCSKAICSDCTVNIGGEMYCPDCFSGLIDYQEKYLSKLRMIYIVSGIIAAVIFFMNVGKNLEGALLLAIWIGSAPIGLFAAKNARNPYIPVTFEGFGRLLLIKLGVALIFGPIYAIISIFNYLSTSKTVQENKALLEKITCR
;
A
#
# COMPACT_ATOMS: atom_id res chain seq x y z
N MET A 1 3.35 -32.34 18.61
CA MET A 1 2.36 -31.27 18.88
C MET A 1 1.29 -31.32 17.78
N LYS A 2 0.00 -31.15 18.11
CA LYS A 2 -1.08 -31.21 17.12
C LYS A 2 -1.30 -29.86 16.43
N CYS A 3 -1.86 -29.87 15.23
CA CYS A 3 -2.25 -28.64 14.56
C CYS A 3 -3.43 -27.98 15.29
N PHE A 4 -3.37 -26.65 15.40
CA PHE A 4 -4.42 -25.84 16.01
C PHE A 4 -5.78 -25.98 15.30
N TYR A 5 -5.78 -26.15 13.98
CA TYR A 5 -7.00 -26.31 13.17
C TYR A 5 -7.39 -27.77 12.97
N HIS A 6 -6.42 -28.69 12.99
CA HIS A 6 -6.61 -30.11 12.73
C HIS A 6 -6.05 -30.96 13.88
N HIS A 7 -6.93 -31.40 14.78
CA HIS A 7 -6.54 -32.17 15.97
C HIS A 7 -6.03 -33.58 15.63
N ASP A 8 -6.39 -34.09 14.46
CA ASP A 8 -5.98 -35.38 13.91
C ASP A 8 -4.54 -35.35 13.34
N ARG A 9 -3.99 -34.17 13.01
CA ARG A 9 -2.70 -34.04 12.34
C ARG A 9 -1.61 -33.45 13.22
N ASP A 10 -0.39 -33.94 13.02
CA ASP A 10 0.78 -33.37 13.68
C ASP A 10 1.20 -32.05 13.00
N ALA A 11 1.50 -31.06 13.83
CA ALA A 11 2.04 -29.80 13.37
C ALA A 11 3.53 -29.94 13.06
N HIS A 12 3.95 -29.35 11.95
CA HIS A 12 5.35 -29.35 11.50
C HIS A 12 5.99 -27.95 11.54
N ALA A 13 5.16 -26.90 11.66
CA ALA A 13 5.60 -25.51 11.69
C ALA A 13 4.84 -24.72 12.77
N VAL A 14 5.41 -23.58 13.15
CA VAL A 14 4.80 -22.60 14.06
C VAL A 14 4.61 -21.30 13.30
N CYS A 15 3.41 -20.73 13.36
CA CYS A 15 3.11 -19.46 12.70
C CYS A 15 3.99 -18.35 13.27
N LYS A 16 4.68 -17.59 12.40
CA LYS A 16 5.57 -16.50 12.84
C LYS A 16 4.84 -15.38 13.59
N ASN A 17 3.59 -15.10 13.25
CA ASN A 17 2.85 -13.96 13.79
C ASN A 17 2.09 -14.26 15.09
N CYS A 18 1.43 -15.42 15.19
CA CYS A 18 0.59 -15.77 16.34
C CYS A 18 1.08 -17.00 17.13
N SER A 19 2.21 -17.59 16.74
CA SER A 19 2.83 -18.74 17.42
C SER A 19 1.95 -20.00 17.52
N LYS A 20 0.85 -20.10 16.76
CA LYS A 20 0.04 -21.32 16.64
C LYS A 20 0.82 -22.41 15.89
N ALA A 21 0.76 -23.65 16.40
CA ALA A 21 1.31 -24.82 15.71
C ALA A 21 0.38 -25.27 14.55
N ILE A 22 0.94 -25.45 13.36
CA ILE A 22 0.19 -25.70 12.11
C ILE A 22 0.75 -26.90 11.32
N CYS A 23 -0.16 -27.67 10.70
CA CYS A 23 0.19 -28.79 9.81
C CYS A 23 0.58 -28.29 8.41
N SER A 24 1.13 -29.18 7.57
CA SER A 24 1.52 -28.89 6.18
C SER A 24 0.42 -28.19 5.39
N ASP A 25 -0.82 -28.63 5.58
CA ASP A 25 -1.96 -28.18 4.78
C ASP A 25 -2.44 -26.78 5.17
N CYS A 26 -2.27 -26.36 6.42
CA CYS A 26 -2.64 -25.02 6.88
C CYS A 26 -1.50 -24.00 6.72
N THR A 27 -0.29 -24.45 6.39
CA THR A 27 0.88 -23.58 6.33
C THR A 27 0.97 -22.87 5.00
N VAL A 28 1.05 -21.54 5.07
CA VAL A 28 1.40 -20.67 3.94
C VAL A 28 2.84 -20.24 4.10
N ASN A 29 3.69 -20.55 3.11
CA ASN A 29 5.09 -20.13 3.10
C ASN A 29 5.25 -18.86 2.25
N ILE A 30 5.71 -17.78 2.88
CA ILE A 30 6.02 -16.51 2.23
C ILE A 30 7.49 -16.18 2.53
N GLY A 31 8.36 -16.29 1.52
CA GLY A 31 9.76 -15.91 1.67
C GLY A 31 10.52 -16.70 2.74
N GLY A 32 10.14 -17.96 2.98
CA GLY A 32 10.73 -18.82 4.02
C GLY A 32 10.04 -18.72 5.38
N GLU A 33 9.04 -17.86 5.53
CA GLU A 33 8.30 -17.68 6.77
C GLU A 33 6.94 -18.37 6.72
N MET A 34 6.60 -19.07 7.79
CA MET A 34 5.38 -19.88 7.88
C MET A 34 4.26 -19.09 8.55
N TYR A 35 3.12 -18.98 7.88
CA TYR A 35 1.93 -18.28 8.35
C TYR A 35 0.73 -19.23 8.42
N CYS A 36 -0.14 -19.01 9.40
CA CYS A 36 -1.44 -19.68 9.48
C CYS A 36 -2.49 -18.93 8.63
N PRO A 37 -3.62 -19.57 8.29
CA PRO A 37 -4.65 -18.97 7.43
C PRO A 37 -5.20 -17.66 8.00
N ASP A 38 -5.48 -17.59 9.31
CA ASP A 38 -5.95 -16.36 9.99
C ASP A 38 -4.96 -15.19 9.87
N CYS A 39 -3.67 -15.47 9.99
CA CYS A 39 -2.65 -14.41 9.88
C CYS A 39 -2.43 -14.01 8.41
N PHE A 40 -2.53 -14.97 7.50
CA PHE A 40 -2.43 -14.72 6.08
C PHE A 40 -3.62 -13.91 5.55
N SER A 41 -4.84 -14.18 6.01
CA SER A 41 -6.01 -13.35 5.69
C SER A 41 -5.84 -11.92 6.19
N GLY A 42 -5.34 -11.73 7.41
CA GLY A 42 -5.04 -10.39 7.94
C GLY A 42 -4.00 -9.61 7.12
N LEU A 43 -3.00 -10.30 6.56
CA LEU A 43 -2.03 -9.71 5.62
C LEU A 43 -2.69 -9.27 4.32
N ILE A 44 -3.58 -10.10 3.75
CA ILE A 44 -4.35 -9.77 2.55
C ILE A 44 -5.25 -8.56 2.81
N ASP A 45 -6.01 -8.55 3.91
CA ASP A 45 -6.90 -7.45 4.29
C ASP A 45 -6.15 -6.12 4.45
N TYR A 46 -4.94 -6.17 5.01
CA TYR A 46 -4.07 -5.00 5.09
C TYR A 46 -3.69 -4.47 3.70
N GLN A 47 -3.30 -5.36 2.77
CA GLN A 47 -2.97 -5.01 1.40
C GLN A 47 -4.19 -4.45 0.65
N GLU A 48 -5.38 -5.00 0.85
CA GLU A 48 -6.61 -4.49 0.25
C GLU A 48 -6.97 -3.10 0.76
N LYS A 49 -6.82 -2.86 2.07
CA LYS A 49 -7.02 -1.55 2.67
C LYS A 49 -6.01 -0.53 2.18
N TYR A 50 -4.78 -0.96 1.88
CA TYR A 50 -3.78 -0.11 1.24
C TYR A 50 -4.16 0.22 -0.21
N LEU A 51 -4.57 -0.77 -1.01
CA LEU A 51 -5.02 -0.57 -2.39
C LEU A 51 -6.27 0.31 -2.50
N SER A 52 -7.23 0.16 -1.58
CA SER A 52 -8.44 0.99 -1.58
C SER A 52 -8.14 2.45 -1.25
N LYS A 53 -7.22 2.71 -0.31
CA LYS A 53 -6.72 4.07 -0.05
C LYS A 53 -6.00 4.66 -1.26
N LEU A 54 -5.11 3.89 -1.91
CA LEU A 54 -4.44 4.31 -3.14
C LEU A 54 -5.45 4.64 -4.25
N ARG A 55 -6.48 3.82 -4.43
CA ARG A 55 -7.54 4.06 -5.42
C ARG A 55 -8.25 5.38 -5.17
N MET A 56 -8.63 5.66 -3.92
CA MET A 56 -9.23 6.94 -3.56
C MET A 56 -8.30 8.11 -3.87
N ILE A 57 -7.00 7.97 -3.60
CA ILE A 57 -6.01 9.01 -3.89
C ILE A 57 -5.88 9.24 -5.40
N TYR A 58 -5.88 8.18 -6.23
CA TYR A 58 -5.88 8.35 -7.68
C TYR A 58 -7.11 9.10 -8.19
N ILE A 59 -8.30 8.83 -7.64
CA ILE A 59 -9.52 9.56 -8.00
C ILE A 59 -9.36 11.05 -7.64
N VAL A 60 -8.91 11.35 -6.42
CA VAL A 60 -8.69 12.74 -5.98
C VAL A 60 -7.63 13.44 -6.85
N SER A 61 -6.52 12.76 -7.14
CA SER A 61 -5.48 13.23 -8.06
C SER A 61 -6.01 13.52 -9.45
N GLY A 62 -6.85 12.63 -10.00
CA GLY A 62 -7.47 12.81 -11.31
C GLY A 62 -8.40 14.03 -11.36
N ILE A 63 -9.21 14.23 -10.31
CA ILE A 63 -10.09 15.41 -10.20
C ILE A 63 -9.26 16.70 -10.14
N ILE A 64 -8.22 16.74 -9.31
CA ILE A 64 -7.32 17.90 -9.19
C ILE A 64 -6.64 18.21 -10.52
N ALA A 65 -6.11 17.18 -11.21
CA ALA A 65 -5.50 17.33 -12.52
C ALA A 65 -6.49 17.91 -13.55
N ALA A 66 -7.73 17.38 -13.59
CA ALA A 66 -8.76 17.83 -14.51
C ALA A 66 -9.15 19.29 -14.27
N VAL A 67 -9.39 19.69 -13.01
CA VAL A 67 -9.72 21.07 -12.65
C VAL A 67 -8.62 22.03 -13.12
N ILE A 68 -7.36 21.70 -12.84
CA ILE A 68 -6.21 22.54 -13.21
C ILE A 68 -6.04 22.62 -14.73
N PHE A 69 -6.25 21.52 -15.42
CA PHE A 69 -6.22 21.48 -16.88
C PHE A 69 -7.28 22.40 -17.48
N PHE A 70 -8.56 22.26 -17.10
CA PHE A 70 -9.65 23.07 -17.65
C PHE A 70 -9.53 24.56 -17.32
N MET A 71 -8.95 24.92 -16.16
CA MET A 71 -8.68 26.32 -15.81
C MET A 71 -7.62 26.99 -16.70
N ASN A 72 -6.73 26.21 -17.33
CA ASN A 72 -5.56 26.74 -18.04
C ASN A 72 -5.52 26.43 -19.54
N VAL A 73 -6.35 25.50 -20.02
CA VAL A 73 -6.36 25.04 -21.42
C VAL A 73 -6.63 26.17 -22.41
N GLY A 74 -7.49 27.13 -22.07
CA GLY A 74 -7.80 28.28 -22.94
C GLY A 74 -6.68 29.31 -23.04
N LYS A 75 -5.67 29.24 -22.16
CA LYS A 75 -4.50 30.14 -22.19
C LYS A 75 -3.34 29.49 -22.93
N ASN A 76 -2.89 28.33 -22.45
CA ASN A 76 -1.72 27.61 -22.96
C ASN A 76 -1.93 26.10 -22.73
N LEU A 77 -2.09 25.33 -23.80
CA LEU A 77 -2.31 23.88 -23.71
C LEU A 77 -1.14 23.14 -23.03
N GLU A 78 0.08 23.42 -23.47
CA GLU A 78 1.29 22.78 -22.92
C GLU A 78 1.47 23.10 -21.43
N GLY A 79 1.32 24.37 -21.06
CA GLY A 79 1.38 24.81 -19.66
C GLY A 79 0.28 24.18 -18.80
N ALA A 80 -0.94 24.04 -19.34
CA ALA A 80 -2.04 23.38 -18.65
C ALA A 80 -1.75 21.90 -18.37
N LEU A 81 -1.17 21.18 -19.34
CA LEU A 81 -0.79 19.77 -19.17
C LEU A 81 0.31 19.60 -18.11
N LEU A 82 1.36 20.41 -18.18
CA LEU A 82 2.46 20.34 -17.21
C LEU A 82 1.96 20.61 -15.77
N LEU A 83 1.16 21.66 -15.58
CA LEU A 83 0.60 22.00 -14.27
C LEU A 83 -0.37 20.93 -13.76
N ALA A 84 -1.20 20.36 -14.64
CA ALA A 84 -2.13 19.29 -14.28
C ALA A 84 -1.39 18.03 -13.80
N ILE A 85 -0.29 17.64 -14.46
CA ILE A 85 0.53 16.50 -14.06
C ILE A 85 1.23 16.77 -12.72
N TRP A 86 1.85 17.95 -12.57
CA TRP A 86 2.59 18.31 -11.35
C TRP A 86 1.69 18.40 -10.12
N ILE A 87 0.61 19.18 -10.21
CA ILE A 87 -0.26 19.42 -9.06
C ILE A 87 -1.21 18.23 -8.85
N GLY A 88 -1.67 17.59 -9.93
CA GLY A 88 -2.49 16.39 -9.85
C GLY A 88 -1.77 15.20 -9.22
N SER A 89 -0.44 15.10 -9.35
CA SER A 89 0.35 14.04 -8.72
C SER A 89 0.75 14.32 -7.26
N ALA A 90 0.57 15.55 -6.76
CA ALA A 90 0.94 15.93 -5.40
C ALA A 90 0.27 15.08 -4.29
N PRO A 91 -1.02 14.69 -4.37
CA PRO A 91 -1.63 13.78 -3.40
C PRO A 91 -0.94 12.41 -3.32
N ILE A 92 -0.48 11.88 -4.46
CA ILE A 92 0.26 10.61 -4.52
C ILE A 92 1.63 10.77 -3.86
N GLY A 93 2.34 11.87 -4.16
CA GLY A 93 3.62 12.20 -3.53
C GLY A 93 3.50 12.33 -2.00
N LEU A 94 2.43 12.97 -1.51
CA LEU A 94 2.15 13.09 -0.08
C LEU A 94 1.84 11.75 0.56
N PHE A 95 1.08 10.88 -0.12
CA PHE A 95 0.81 9.54 0.37
C PHE A 95 2.08 8.68 0.46
N ALA A 96 2.94 8.75 -0.56
CA ALA A 96 4.24 8.08 -0.55
C ALA A 96 5.13 8.61 0.59
N ALA A 97 5.18 9.92 0.79
CA ALA A 97 5.96 10.56 1.86
C ALA A 97 5.42 10.25 3.28
N LYS A 98 4.11 10.02 3.43
CA LYS A 98 3.52 9.61 4.72
C LYS A 98 4.01 8.24 5.16
N ASN A 99 4.27 7.33 4.21
CA ASN A 99 4.77 5.99 4.49
C ASN A 99 6.29 5.93 4.70
N ALA A 100 7.01 7.05 4.54
CA ALA A 100 8.41 7.12 4.95
C ALA A 100 8.52 7.02 6.48
N ARG A 101 9.52 6.27 6.97
CA ARG A 101 9.76 6.13 8.42
C ARG A 101 9.99 7.52 9.00
N ASN A 102 9.07 7.97 9.86
CA ASN A 102 9.34 9.16 10.67
C ASN A 102 10.46 8.79 11.64
N PRO A 103 11.60 9.49 11.65
CA PRO A 103 12.50 9.39 12.77
C PRO A 103 11.72 9.90 14.00
N TYR A 104 11.67 9.11 15.08
CA TYR A 104 11.05 9.52 16.34
C TYR A 104 11.93 10.60 16.97
N ILE A 105 11.70 11.85 16.54
CA ILE A 105 12.38 13.03 17.06
C ILE A 105 11.29 13.89 17.70
N PRO A 106 11.30 14.12 19.02
CA PRO A 106 10.41 15.08 19.64
C PRO A 106 10.78 16.47 19.11
N VAL A 107 9.89 17.04 18.30
CA VAL A 107 10.08 18.36 17.69
C VAL A 107 9.18 19.39 18.36
N THR A 108 9.68 20.62 18.48
CA THR A 108 8.87 21.78 18.86
C THR A 108 7.78 22.05 17.80
N PHE A 109 6.77 22.85 18.12
CA PHE A 109 5.72 23.24 17.16
C PHE A 109 6.30 23.86 15.87
N GLU A 110 7.36 24.67 15.99
CA GLU A 110 8.08 25.23 14.85
C GLU A 110 8.79 24.15 14.02
N GLY A 111 9.39 23.17 14.68
CA GLY A 111 10.02 22.01 14.04
C GLY A 111 9.01 21.16 13.26
N PHE A 112 7.81 20.97 13.80
CA PHE A 112 6.72 20.28 13.13
C PHE A 112 6.31 20.99 11.83
N GLY A 113 6.16 22.32 11.88
CA GLY A 113 5.84 23.14 10.71
C GLY A 113 6.88 23.01 9.59
N ARG A 114 8.17 23.09 9.93
CA ARG A 114 9.26 22.91 8.95
C ARG A 114 9.28 21.51 8.33
N LEU A 115 9.06 20.47 9.13
CA LEU A 115 8.97 19.09 8.65
C LEU A 115 7.81 18.90 7.67
N LEU A 116 6.66 19.53 7.93
CA LEU A 116 5.49 19.47 7.05
C LEU A 116 5.77 20.16 5.71
N LEU A 117 6.42 21.32 5.73
CA LEU A 117 6.83 22.04 4.51
C LEU A 117 7.83 21.22 3.67
N ILE A 118 8.81 20.57 4.31
CA ILE A 118 9.77 19.71 3.60
C ILE A 118 9.03 18.55 2.94
N LYS A 119 8.10 17.89 3.63
CA LYS A 119 7.31 16.80 3.05
C LYS A 119 6.47 17.25 1.87
N LEU A 120 5.87 18.44 1.94
CA LEU A 120 5.09 19.02 0.86
C LEU A 120 5.97 19.39 -0.34
N GLY A 121 7.14 19.98 -0.09
CA GLY A 121 8.12 20.30 -1.14
C GLY A 121 8.62 19.05 -1.86
N VAL A 122 9.00 18.01 -1.12
CA VAL A 122 9.41 16.71 -1.68
C VAL A 122 8.27 16.09 -2.48
N ALA A 123 7.04 16.13 -1.96
CA ALA A 123 5.87 15.59 -2.64
C ALA A 123 5.54 16.32 -3.96
N LEU A 124 5.76 17.63 -4.03
CA LEU A 124 5.52 18.41 -5.25
C LEU A 124 6.60 18.16 -6.30
N ILE A 125 7.87 18.14 -5.90
CA ILE A 125 9.01 17.96 -6.81
C ILE A 125 9.06 16.54 -7.38
N PHE A 126 8.88 15.53 -6.53
CA PHE A 126 8.96 14.12 -6.92
C PHE A 126 7.59 13.49 -7.20
N GLY A 127 6.50 14.27 -7.13
CA GLY A 127 5.13 13.81 -7.32
C GLY A 127 4.93 12.99 -8.60
N PRO A 128 5.37 13.48 -9.78
CA PRO A 128 5.24 12.74 -11.03
C PRO A 128 6.01 11.41 -11.04
N ILE A 129 7.22 11.41 -10.46
CA ILE A 129 8.05 10.20 -10.35
C ILE A 129 7.38 9.17 -9.44
N TYR A 130 6.87 9.60 -8.28
CA TYR A 130 6.12 8.73 -7.38
C TYR A 130 4.81 8.25 -8.00
N ALA A 131 4.14 9.05 -8.84
CA ALA A 131 2.95 8.62 -9.56
C ALA A 131 3.27 7.42 -10.46
N ILE A 132 4.34 7.50 -11.25
CA ILE A 132 4.77 6.39 -12.12
C ILE A 132 5.09 5.14 -11.30
N ILE A 133 5.93 5.26 -10.26
CA ILE A 133 6.31 4.13 -9.39
C ILE A 133 5.06 3.53 -8.72
N SER A 134 4.14 4.37 -8.25
CA SER A 134 2.93 3.92 -7.58
C SER A 134 2.04 3.08 -8.50
N ILE A 135 1.97 3.40 -9.79
CA ILE A 135 1.16 2.65 -10.77
C ILE A 135 1.73 1.24 -10.94
N PHE A 136 3.04 1.10 -11.13
CA PHE A 136 3.68 -0.22 -11.22
C PHE A 136 3.48 -1.03 -9.94
N ASN A 137 3.65 -0.41 -8.78
CA ASN A 137 3.42 -1.06 -7.50
C ASN A 137 1.96 -1.46 -7.31
N TYR A 138 1.00 -0.65 -7.74
CA TYR A 138 -0.43 -0.96 -7.67
C TYR A 138 -0.77 -2.18 -8.54
N LEU A 139 -0.30 -2.22 -9.79
CA LEU A 139 -0.53 -3.33 -10.71
C LEU A 139 0.04 -4.64 -10.16
N SER A 140 1.30 -4.62 -9.69
CA SER A 140 1.94 -5.79 -9.09
C SER A 140 1.21 -6.26 -7.83
N THR A 141 0.96 -5.34 -6.89
CA THR A 141 0.32 -5.67 -5.60
C THR A 141 -1.11 -6.18 -5.78
N SER A 142 -1.89 -5.58 -6.69
CA SER A 142 -3.27 -6.03 -6.95
C SER A 142 -3.31 -7.45 -7.51
N LYS A 143 -2.36 -7.81 -8.38
CA LYS A 143 -2.22 -9.19 -8.87
C LYS A 143 -1.85 -10.16 -7.75
N THR A 144 -0.84 -9.82 -6.93
CA THR A 144 -0.43 -10.65 -5.79
C THR A 144 -1.58 -10.86 -4.79
N VAL A 145 -2.38 -9.83 -4.51
CA VAL A 145 -3.55 -9.93 -3.63
C VAL A 145 -4.58 -10.91 -4.19
N GLN A 146 -4.86 -10.88 -5.49
CA GLN A 146 -5.78 -11.83 -6.13
C GLN A 146 -5.28 -13.27 -6.05
N GLU A 147 -4.00 -13.49 -6.33
CA GLU A 147 -3.36 -14.81 -6.22
C GLU A 147 -3.39 -15.34 -4.78
N ASN A 148 -3.09 -14.47 -3.81
CA ASN A 148 -3.11 -14.80 -2.38
C ASN A 148 -4.52 -15.13 -1.87
N LYS A 149 -5.56 -14.43 -2.36
CA LYS A 149 -6.95 -14.76 -2.05
C LYS A 149 -7.34 -16.14 -2.56
N ALA A 150 -7.03 -16.44 -3.83
CA ALA A 150 -7.30 -17.75 -4.40
C ALA A 150 -6.53 -18.86 -3.67
N LEU A 151 -5.32 -18.57 -3.18
CA LEU A 151 -4.56 -19.49 -2.33
C LEU A 151 -5.24 -19.70 -0.97
N LEU A 152 -5.68 -18.61 -0.32
CA LEU A 152 -6.37 -18.68 0.98
C LEU A 152 -7.68 -19.47 0.88
N GLU A 153 -8.48 -19.27 -0.17
CA GLU A 153 -9.72 -20.03 -0.42
C GLU A 153 -9.46 -21.53 -0.55
N LYS A 154 -8.39 -21.92 -1.25
CA LYS A 154 -8.00 -23.34 -1.40
C LYS A 154 -7.58 -23.98 -0.08
N ILE A 155 -6.96 -23.22 0.81
CA ILE A 155 -6.49 -23.71 2.11
C ILE A 155 -7.64 -23.78 3.13
N THR A 156 -8.61 -22.87 3.03
CA THR A 156 -9.76 -22.80 3.95
C THR A 156 -10.90 -23.76 3.57
N CYS A 157 -11.02 -24.15 2.29
CA CYS A 157 -12.02 -25.12 1.84
C CYS A 157 -11.57 -26.59 1.93
N ARG A 158 -10.34 -26.86 2.41
CA ARG A 158 -9.77 -28.19 2.58
C ARG A 158 -9.85 -28.62 4.05
#